data_AF-A0A1G2EUD1-F1
#
_entry.id   AF-A0A1G2EUD1-F1
#
_cell.length_a   1.000
_cell.length_b   1.000
_cell.length_c   1.000
_cell.angle_alpha   90.00
_cell.angle_beta   90.00
_cell.angle_gamma   90.00
#
_symmetry.space_group_name_H-M   'P 1'
#
loop_
_entity.id
_entity.type
_entity.pdbx_description
1 polymer ?
#
loop_
_entity_poly.entity_id
_entity_poly.type
_entity_poly.pdbx_seq_one_letter_code
_entity_poly.pdbx_strand_id
1 'polypeptide(L)'
;MSGYKRIPKEIKDEILSRIKQGGKVLQLAAEYGVSNKTIYNWLSSGVSAEISALEFARIKRERDDLLRLVGNLTLEINQRKKKRGY
;
A
#
# COMPACT_ATOMS: atom_id res chain seq x y z
N MET A 1 6.40 -35.25 -10.23
CA MET A 1 6.16 -33.97 -9.55
C MET A 1 6.68 -32.86 -10.45
N SER A 2 5.81 -31.99 -10.97
CA SER A 2 6.25 -30.86 -11.81
C SER A 2 6.93 -29.82 -10.93
N GLY A 3 8.24 -29.64 -11.10
CA GLY A 3 9.00 -28.65 -10.36
C GLY A 3 8.52 -27.25 -10.70
N TYR A 4 8.33 -26.41 -9.67
CA TYR A 4 8.02 -25.00 -9.89
C TYR A 4 9.17 -24.33 -10.64
N LYS A 5 8.93 -23.95 -11.91
CA LYS A 5 9.88 -23.16 -12.68
C LYS A 5 9.95 -21.76 -12.06
N ARG A 6 11.06 -21.45 -11.39
CA ARG A 6 11.31 -20.12 -10.84
C ARG A 6 11.51 -19.15 -12.00
N ILE A 7 10.67 -18.12 -12.08
CA ILE A 7 10.77 -17.07 -13.10
C ILE A 7 11.74 -16.00 -12.57
N PRO A 8 12.75 -15.58 -13.35
CA PRO A 8 13.64 -14.48 -12.98
C PRO A 8 12.87 -13.19 -12.70
N LYS A 9 13.41 -12.35 -11.81
CA LYS A 9 12.75 -11.10 -11.41
C LYS A 9 12.66 -10.13 -12.59
N GLU A 10 13.70 -10.09 -13.41
CA GLU A 10 13.84 -9.24 -14.59
C GLU A 10 12.71 -9.51 -15.60
N ILE A 11 12.39 -10.80 -15.82
CA ILE A 11 11.30 -11.23 -16.69
C ILE A 11 9.94 -10.83 -16.11
N LYS A 12 9.75 -11.02 -14.81
CA LYS A 12 8.52 -10.56 -14.13
C LYS A 12 8.34 -9.05 -14.29
N ASP A 13 9.38 -8.27 -14.06
CA ASP A 13 9.34 -6.81 -14.12
C ASP A 13 9.07 -6.31 -15.54
N GLU A 14 9.66 -6.96 -16.56
CA GLU A 14 9.40 -6.67 -17.98
C GLU A 14 7.93 -6.96 -18.35
N ILE A 15 7.40 -8.14 -18.00
CA ILE A 15 6.00 -8.50 -18.24
C ILE A 15 5.06 -7.47 -17.61
N LEU A 16 5.29 -7.10 -16.35
CA LEU A 16 4.47 -6.12 -15.65
C LEU A 16 4.55 -4.73 -16.28
N SER A 17 5.73 -4.32 -16.77
CA SER A 17 5.91 -3.05 -17.49
C SER A 17 5.11 -3.03 -18.80
N ARG A 18 5.19 -4.10 -19.60
CA ARG A 18 4.43 -4.21 -20.86
C ARG A 18 2.91 -4.23 -20.62
N ILE A 19 2.44 -4.84 -19.53
CA ILE A 19 1.02 -4.79 -19.15
C ILE A 19 0.58 -3.36 -18.84
N LYS A 20 1.40 -2.59 -18.09
CA LYS A 20 1.12 -1.17 -17.79
C LYS A 20 1.06 -0.30 -19.05
N GLN A 21 1.80 -0.66 -20.10
CA GLN A 21 1.78 0.00 -21.40
C GLN A 21 0.58 -0.41 -22.28
N GLY A 22 -0.32 -1.28 -21.79
CA GLY A 22 -1.52 -1.71 -22.50
C GLY A 22 -1.45 -3.12 -23.10
N GLY A 23 -0.38 -3.87 -22.84
CA GLY A 23 -0.23 -5.25 -23.30
C GLY A 23 -1.26 -6.20 -22.70
N LYS A 24 -1.79 -7.13 -23.52
CA LYS A 24 -2.78 -8.13 -23.07
C LYS A 24 -2.08 -9.27 -22.31
N VAL A 25 -2.59 -9.57 -21.11
CA VAL A 25 -2.09 -10.68 -20.25
C VAL A 25 -2.00 -12.01 -21.00
N LEU A 26 -3.02 -12.35 -21.79
CA LEU A 26 -3.07 -13.60 -22.57
C LEU A 26 -1.91 -13.73 -23.57
N GLN A 27 -1.54 -12.63 -24.23
CA GLN A 27 -0.47 -12.61 -25.23
C GLN A 27 0.89 -12.71 -24.56
N LEU A 28 1.11 -11.94 -23.51
CA LEU A 28 2.37 -11.94 -22.75
C LEU A 28 2.58 -13.26 -22.00
N ALA A 29 1.52 -13.89 -21.50
CA ALA A 29 1.58 -15.22 -20.91
C ALA A 29 2.11 -16.26 -21.91
N ALA A 30 1.61 -16.24 -23.14
CA ALA A 30 2.08 -17.13 -24.19
C ALA A 30 3.52 -16.82 -24.62
N GLU A 31 3.85 -15.54 -24.82
CA GLU A 31 5.18 -15.07 -25.26
C GLU A 31 6.29 -15.49 -24.27
N TYR A 32 6.04 -15.33 -22.97
CA TYR A 32 7.04 -15.62 -21.94
C TYR A 32 6.90 -17.03 -21.33
N GLY A 33 5.95 -17.84 -21.80
CA GLY A 33 5.70 -19.19 -21.26
C GLY A 33 5.28 -19.19 -19.79
N VAL A 34 4.50 -18.19 -19.38
CA VAL A 34 4.01 -17.99 -18.02
C VAL A 34 2.50 -18.20 -17.99
N SER A 35 1.95 -18.82 -16.93
CA SER A 35 0.51 -18.97 -16.83
C SER A 35 -0.19 -17.62 -16.61
N ASN A 36 -1.36 -17.42 -17.21
CA ASN A 36 -2.20 -16.24 -16.98
C ASN A 36 -2.43 -16.00 -15.47
N LYS A 37 -2.70 -17.08 -14.74
CA LYS A 37 -2.93 -17.05 -13.28
C LYS A 37 -1.72 -16.48 -12.53
N THR A 38 -0.50 -16.84 -12.94
CA THR A 38 0.73 -16.30 -12.35
C THR A 38 0.84 -14.80 -12.55
N ILE A 39 0.53 -14.30 -13.75
CA ILE A 39 0.58 -12.86 -14.05
C ILE A 39 -0.46 -12.10 -13.22
N TYR A 40 -1.70 -12.60 -13.15
CA TYR A 40 -2.73 -11.98 -12.31
C TYR A 40 -2.38 -11.99 -10.82
N ASN A 41 -1.71 -13.05 -10.33
CA ASN A 41 -1.20 -13.07 -8.96
C ASN A 41 -0.12 -12.00 -8.71
N TRP A 42 0.74 -11.71 -9.70
CA TRP A 42 1.71 -10.62 -9.56
C TRP A 42 1.06 -9.26 -9.58
N LEU A 43 0.06 -9.06 -10.44
CA LEU A 43 -0.71 -7.82 -10.50
C LEU A 43 -1.44 -7.57 -9.18
N SER A 44 -2.11 -8.59 -8.62
CA SER A 44 -2.80 -8.46 -7.33
C SER A 44 -1.82 -8.20 -6.18
N SER A 45 -0.64 -8.83 -6.20
CA SER A 45 0.40 -8.59 -5.19
C SER A 45 0.97 -7.16 -5.26
N GLY A 46 0.94 -6.52 -6.43
CA GLY A 46 1.38 -5.13 -6.62
C GLY A 46 0.32 -4.07 -6.29
N VAL A 47 -0.94 -4.45 -6.04
CA VAL A 47 -2.05 -3.54 -5.70
C VAL A 47 -2.09 -3.20 -4.22
N SER A 48 -1.49 -4.04 -3.35
CA SER A 48 -1.13 -3.61 -2.00
C SER A 48 0.05 -2.65 -2.11
N ALA A 49 -0.25 -1.37 -2.32
CA ALA A 49 0.73 -0.30 -2.19
C ALA A 49 1.58 -0.54 -0.93
N GLU A 50 2.89 -0.34 -1.05
CA GLU A 50 3.88 -0.40 0.01
C GLU A 50 3.59 0.66 1.09
N ILE A 51 2.48 0.56 1.80
CA ILE A 51 2.41 1.17 3.12
C ILE A 51 3.21 0.22 4.00
N SER A 52 4.50 0.54 4.16
CA SER A 52 5.32 -0.09 5.19
C SER A 52 4.52 -0.09 6.48
N ALA A 53 4.28 -1.26 7.07
CA ALA A 53 3.52 -1.37 8.31
C ALA A 53 4.11 -0.47 9.41
N LEU A 54 5.44 -0.25 9.35
CA LEU A 54 6.17 0.70 10.20
C LEU A 54 5.73 2.15 9.94
N GLU A 55 5.63 2.55 8.68
CA GLU A 55 5.22 3.91 8.29
C GLU A 55 3.76 4.16 8.67
N PHE A 56 2.88 3.19 8.47
CA PHE A 56 1.50 3.25 8.96
C PHE A 56 1.45 3.44 10.48
N ALA A 57 2.23 2.67 11.22
CA ALA A 57 2.29 2.75 12.68
C ALA A 57 2.83 4.11 13.15
N ARG A 58 3.83 4.67 12.47
CA ARG A 58 4.38 6.01 12.73
C ARG A 58 3.31 7.08 12.53
N ILE A 59 2.67 7.11 11.36
CA ILE A 59 1.62 8.08 11.02
C ILE A 59 0.44 7.98 12.00
N LYS A 60 0.04 6.76 12.38
CA LYS A 60 -1.04 6.56 13.34
C LYS A 60 -0.70 7.16 14.72
N ARG A 61 0.53 6.96 15.21
CA ARG A 61 1.00 7.55 16.48
C ARG A 61 1.00 9.08 16.41
N GLU A 62 1.54 9.65 15.33
CA GLU A 62 1.58 11.11 15.14
C GLU A 62 0.18 11.71 15.15
N ARG A 63 -0.78 11.07 14.47
CA ARG A 63 -2.19 11.47 14.49
C ARG A 63 -2.79 11.39 15.89
N ASP A 64 -2.52 10.33 16.65
CA ASP A 64 -3.06 10.16 18.00
C ASP A 64 -2.48 11.19 18.98
N ASP A 65 -1.20 11.53 18.86
CA ASP A 65 -0.55 12.56 19.68
C ASP A 65 -1.06 13.96 19.36
N LEU A 66 -1.29 14.27 18.07
CA LEU A 66 -1.93 15.51 17.65
C LEU A 66 -3.35 15.66 18.21
N LEU A 67 -4.16 14.59 18.16
CA LEU A 67 -5.50 14.61 18.71
C LEU A 67 -5.50 14.84 20.24
N ARG A 68 -4.54 14.25 20.95
CA ARG A 68 -4.37 14.48 22.39
C ARG A 68 -4.01 15.93 22.70
N LEU A 69 -3.05 16.49 21.95
CA LEU A 69 -2.64 17.88 22.13
C LEU A 69 -3.83 18.84 21.90
N VAL A 70 -4.57 18.63 20.80
CA VAL A 70 -5.76 19.43 20.48
C VAL A 70 -6.83 19.27 21.58
N GLY A 71 -7.06 18.05 22.07
CA GLY A 71 -7.98 17.79 23.17
C GLY A 71 -7.60 18.55 24.44
N ASN A 72 -6.34 18.48 24.86
CA ASN A 72 -5.83 19.18 26.03
C ASN A 72 -5.97 20.71 25.89
N LEU A 73 -5.57 21.26 24.75
CA LEU A 73 -5.72 22.69 24.46
C LEU A 73 -7.19 23.13 24.50
N THR A 74 -8.10 22.33 23.94
CA THR A 74 -9.54 22.60 23.94
C THR A 74 -10.09 22.60 25.37
N LEU A 75 -9.68 21.64 26.20
CA LEU A 75 -10.07 21.59 27.62
C LEU A 75 -9.54 22.80 28.39
N GLU A 76 -8.29 23.21 28.18
CA GLU A 76 -7.73 24.41 28.82
C GLU A 76 -8.49 25.68 28.43
N ILE A 77 -8.80 25.85 27.13
CA ILE A 77 -9.59 26.97 26.64
C ILE A 77 -10.96 26.99 27.32
N ASN A 78 -11.64 25.85 27.41
CA ASN A 78 -12.95 25.74 28.04
C ASN A 78 -12.90 26.04 29.54
N GLN A 79 -11.89 25.54 30.25
CA GLN A 79 -11.68 25.85 31.67
C GLN A 79 -11.40 27.34 31.89
N ARG A 80 -10.58 27.96 31.03
CA ARG A 80 -10.30 29.40 31.10
C ARG A 80 -11.55 30.23 30.81
N LYS A 81 -12.37 29.85 29.82
CA LYS A 81 -13.66 30.50 29.53
C LYS A 81 -14.61 30.41 30.72
N LYS A 82 -14.76 29.22 31.33
CA LYS A 82 -15.60 29.00 32.52
C LYS A 82 -15.12 29.79 33.74
N LYS A 83 -13.81 29.94 33.94
CA LYS A 83 -13.23 30.77 35.03
C LYS A 83 -13.37 32.27 34.79
N ARG A 84 -13.49 32.72 33.54
CA ARG A 84 -13.57 34.15 33.18
C ARG A 84 -14.98 34.74 33.20
N GLY A 85 -16.01 33.94 33.45
CA GLY A 85 -17.37 34.42 33.74
C GLY A 85 -17.97 35.33 32.68
N TYR A 86 -18.62 34.72 31.69
CA TYR A 86 -19.99 35.08 31.33
C TYR A 86 -20.88 33.90 31.71
#